data_AF-I3E2U4-F1
#
_entry.id   AF-I3E2U4-F1
#
_cell.length_a   1.000
_cell.length_b   1.000
_cell.length_c   1.000
_cell.angle_alpha   90.00
_cell.angle_beta   90.00
_cell.angle_gamma   90.00
#
_symmetry.space_group_name_H-M   'P 1'
#
loop_
_entity.id
_entity.type
_entity.pdbx_description
1 polymer ?
#
loop_
_entity_poly.entity_id
_entity_poly.type
_entity_poly.pdbx_seq_one_letter_code
_entity_poly.pdbx_strand_id
1 'polypeptide(L)' 'MCNLCGGTHVVHEINSFSIGFTTCPECGPEPKEQFRARMDELQRRIEIVETQLESKGA' A
#
# COMPACT_ATOMS: atom_id res chain seq x y z
N MET A 1 -10.42 -4.12 10.92
CA MET A 1 -9.31 -4.39 9.97
C MET A 1 -8.97 -5.86 10.05
N CYS A 2 -8.74 -6.52 8.92
CA CYS A 2 -8.29 -7.92 8.91
C CYS A 2 -6.87 -8.01 9.49
N ASN A 3 -6.65 -8.93 10.42
CA ASN A 3 -5.34 -9.12 11.06
C ASN A 3 -4.28 -9.72 10.11
N LEU A 4 -4.71 -10.39 9.03
CA LEU A 4 -3.81 -11.04 8.08
C LEU A 4 -3.23 -10.05 7.06
N CYS A 5 -4.09 -9.27 6.39
CA CYS A 5 -3.67 -8.31 5.36
C CYS A 5 -3.57 -6.87 5.86
N GLY A 6 -3.90 -6.58 7.11
CA GLY A 6 -3.95 -5.21 7.64
C GLY A 6 -4.96 -4.29 6.95
N GLY A 7 -5.93 -4.86 6.21
CA GLY A 7 -6.87 -4.11 5.37
C GLY A 7 -6.35 -3.75 3.98
N THR A 8 -5.17 -4.24 3.57
CA THR A 8 -4.60 -3.98 2.23
C THR A 8 -5.06 -4.97 1.16
N HIS A 9 -5.80 -6.02 1.55
CA HIS A 9 -6.21 -7.14 0.68
C HIS A 9 -5.05 -7.93 0.06
N VAL A 10 -3.81 -7.67 0.47
CA VAL A 10 -2.60 -8.35 -0.01
C VAL A 10 -1.90 -9.02 1.18
N VAL A 11 -1.37 -10.23 0.94
CA VAL A 11 -0.54 -10.97 1.87
C VAL A 11 0.83 -11.20 1.23
N HIS A 12 1.88 -11.10 2.04
CA HIS A 12 3.26 -11.29 1.61
C HIS A 12 3.76 -12.66 2.05
N GLU A 13 4.21 -13.46 1.10
CA GLU A 13 4.93 -14.70 1.36
C GLU A 13 6.42 -14.45 1.14
N ILE A 14 7.17 -14.34 2.23
CA ILE A 14 8.60 -14.04 2.17
C ILE A 14 9.37 -15.35 2.32
N ASN A 15 10.23 -15.66 1.36
CA ASN A 15 11.22 -16.73 1.45
C ASN A 15 12.64 -16.19 1.21
N SER A 16 13.66 -17.05 1.31
CA SER A 16 15.06 -16.64 1.22
C SER A 16 15.48 -16.08 -0.16
N PHE A 17 14.66 -16.23 -1.19
CA PHE A 17 14.97 -15.88 -2.58
C PHE A 17 13.97 -14.93 -3.23
N SER A 18 12.74 -14.82 -2.69
CA SER A 18 11.69 -14.00 -3.27
C SER A 18 10.64 -13.56 -2.25
N ILE A 19 9.91 -12.52 -2.65
CA ILE A 19 8.69 -12.07 -1.98
C ILE A 19 7.54 -12.31 -2.95
N GLY A 20 6.60 -13.18 -2.55
CA GLY A 20 5.34 -13.40 -3.25
C GLY A 20 4.26 -12.47 -2.73
N PHE A 21 3.39 -12.00 -3.63
CA PHE A 21 2.23 -11.20 -3.30
C PHE A 21 0.98 -12.00 -3.69
N THR A 22 0.16 -12.32 -2.71
CA THR A 22 -1.09 -13.06 -2.91
C THR A 22 -2.27 -12.26 -2.39
N THR A 23 -3.45 -12.51 -2.97
CA THR A 23 -4.69 -11.92 -2.48
C THR A 23 -5.03 -12.49 -1.10
N CYS A 24 -5.49 -11.65 -0.18
CA CYS A 24 -5.91 -12.10 1.14
C CYS A 24 -7.02 -13.16 1.03
N PRO A 25 -6.82 -14.38 1.56
CA PRO A 25 -7.82 -15.43 1.47
C PRO A 25 -9.09 -15.10 2.28
N GLU A 26 -8.98 -14.31 3.35
CA GLU A 26 -10.09 -13.91 4.21
C GLU A 26 -10.90 -12.75 3.62
N CYS A 27 -10.23 -11.79 2.98
CA CYS A 27 -10.88 -10.57 2.49
C CYS A 27 -11.24 -10.63 1.01
N GLY A 28 -10.62 -11.55 0.27
CA GLY A 28 -10.69 -11.56 -1.19
C GLY A 28 -10.01 -10.32 -1.83
N PRO A 29 -10.16 -10.17 -3.15
CA PRO A 29 -9.53 -9.09 -3.90
C PRO A 29 -10.08 -7.72 -3.49
N GLU A 30 -9.22 -6.71 -3.51
CA GLU A 30 -9.62 -5.34 -3.24
C GLU A 30 -10.55 -4.82 -4.35
N PRO A 31 -11.68 -4.18 -3.99
CA PRO A 31 -12.50 -3.48 -4.98
C PRO A 31 -11.70 -2.38 -5.66
N LYS A 32 -11.86 -2.25 -6.99
CA LYS A 32 -11.11 -1.29 -7.82
C LYS A 32 -11.20 0.16 -7.32
N GLU A 33 -12.36 0.56 -6.81
CA GLU A 33 -12.59 1.91 -6.29
C GLU A 33 -11.81 2.18 -5.00
N GLN A 34 -11.75 1.19 -4.11
CA GLN A 34 -10.99 1.28 -2.86
C GLN A 34 -9.49 1.33 -3.13
N PHE A 35 -9.01 0.50 -4.07
CA PHE A 35 -7.61 0.56 -4.51
C PHE A 35 -7.25 1.95 -5.05
N ARG A 36 -8.09 2.52 -5.93
CA ARG A 36 -7.86 3.86 -6.49
C ARG A 36 -7.81 4.93 -5.41
N ALA A 37 -8.78 4.94 -4.51
CA ALA A 37 -8.80 5.90 -3.41
C ALA A 37 -7.53 5.80 -2.53
N ARG A 38 -7.03 4.59 -2.28
CA ARG A 38 -5.78 4.38 -1.54
C ARG A 38 -4.56 4.91 -2.29
N MET A 39 -4.48 4.69 -3.60
CA MET A 39 -3.37 5.17 -4.43
C MET A 39 -3.37 6.68 -4.55
N ASP A 40 -4.53 7.31 -4.71
CA ASP A 40 -4.67 8.77 -4.75
C ASP A 40 -4.21 9.41 -3.43
N GLU A 41 -4.58 8.82 -2.30
CA GLU A 41 -4.13 9.28 -0.99
C GLU A 41 -2.61 9.10 -0.79
N LEU A 42 -2.06 7.97 -1.22
CA LEU A 42 -0.62 7.74 -1.17
C LEU A 42 0.14 8.78 -2.01
N GLN A 43 -0.35 9.07 -3.21
CA GLN A 43 0.24 10.07 -4.10
C GLN A 43 0.26 11.46 -3.45
N ARG A 44 -0.84 11.91 -2.85
CA ARG A 44 -0.89 13.21 -2.13
C ARG A 44 0.13 13.27 -1.00
N ARG A 45 0.29 12.18 -0.25
CA ARG A 45 1.25 12.13 0.86
C ARG A 45 2.69 12.23 0.35
N ILE A 46 3.00 11.59 -0.78
CA ILE A 46 4.32 11.69 -1.42
C ILE A 46 4.58 13.15 -1.83
N GLU A 47 3.65 13.80 -2.52
CA GLU A 47 3.79 15.20 -2.96
C GLU A 47 4.03 16.17 -1.79
N ILE A 48 3.31 15.99 -0.68
CA ILE A 48 3.52 16.79 0.55
C ILE A 48 4.95 16.60 1.08
N VAL A 49 5.43 15.35 1.14
CA VAL A 49 6.77 15.03 1.64
C VAL A 49 7.85 15.56 0.71
N GLU A 50 7.69 15.42 -0.60
CA GLU A 50 8.60 15.97 -1.60
C GLU A 50 8.73 17.48 -1.46
N THR A 51 7.61 18.19 -1.37
CA THR A 51 7.59 19.66 -1.15
C THR A 51 8.30 20.04 0.14
N GLN A 52 8.11 19.28 1.22
CA GLN A 52 8.79 19.53 2.49
C GLN A 52 10.30 19.28 2.39
N LEU A 53 10.74 18.26 1.67
CA LEU A 53 12.15 17.96 1.46
C LEU A 53 12.83 19.04 0.61
N GLU A 54 12.18 19.50 -0.46
CA GLU A 54 12.65 20.63 -1.27
C GLU A 54 12.81 21.90 -0.44
N SER A 55 11.83 22.20 0.43
CA SER A 55 11.89 23.37 1.33
C SER A 55 12.97 23.27 2.42
N LYS A 56 13.39 22.06 2.79
CA LYS A 56 14.43 21.80 3.82
C LYS A 56 15.83 21.66 3.24
N GLY A 57 15.94 21.40 1.93
CA GLY A 57 17.21 21.31 1.20
C GLY A 57 17.70 22.62 0.60
N ALA A 58 16.92 23.71 0.73
CA ALA A 58 17.24 25.07 0.28
C ALA A 58 17.80 25.96 1.40
#